data_AF-E6PRZ5-F1
#
_entry.id   AF-E6PRZ5-F1
#
_cell.length_a   1.000
_cell.length_b   1.000
_cell.length_c   1.000
_cell.angle_alpha   90.00
_cell.angle_beta   90.00
_cell.angle_gamma   90.00
#
_symmetry.space_group_name_H-M   'P 1'
#
loop_
_entity.id
_entity.type
_entity.pdbx_description
1 polymer ?
#
loop_
_entity_poly.entity_id
_entity_poly.type
_entity_poly.pdbx_seq_one_letter_code
_entity_poly.pdbx_strand_id
1 'polypeptide(L)' 'MNISTSKLRLGPLPKTETVKITIALTTALKADLERYAALHAQTYGEPIDAATLIPHMLEAFMARDRGFRKSRGK' A
#
# COMPACT_ATOMS: atom_id res chain seq x y z
N MET A 1 -34.22 39.32 5.59
CA MET A 1 -32.91 39.04 6.22
C MET A 1 -32.29 37.87 5.49
N ASN A 2 -31.22 38.11 4.71
CA ASN A 2 -30.58 37.10 3.86
C ASN A 2 -29.47 36.42 4.67
N ILE A 3 -29.69 35.18 5.13
CA ILE A 3 -28.71 34.43 5.90
C ILE A 3 -27.70 33.85 4.90
N SER A 4 -26.58 34.54 4.71
CA SER A 4 -25.44 34.04 3.95
C SER A 4 -24.81 32.86 4.69
N THR A 5 -25.13 31.65 4.25
CA THR A 5 -24.47 30.42 4.69
C THR A 5 -22.99 30.50 4.33
N SER A 6 -22.14 30.63 5.35
CA SER A 6 -20.69 30.63 5.20
C SER A 6 -20.26 29.28 4.60
N LYS A 7 -20.01 29.24 3.28
CA LYS A 7 -19.42 28.06 2.62
C LYS A 7 -18.10 27.74 3.29
N LEU A 8 -18.00 26.55 3.88
CA LEU A 8 -16.74 26.02 4.42
C LEU A 8 -15.67 26.09 3.32
N ARG A 9 -14.49 26.62 3.64
CA ARG A 9 -13.38 26.80 2.68
C ARG A 9 -12.76 25.47 2.25
N LEU A 10 -13.05 24.40 2.99
CA LEU A 10 -12.65 23.04 2.65
C LEU A 10 -13.78 22.40 1.84
N GLY A 11 -13.51 22.17 0.56
CA GLY A 11 -14.38 21.36 -0.30
C GLY A 11 -14.43 19.90 0.17
N PRO A 12 -15.23 19.04 -0.48
CA PRO A 12 -15.27 17.62 -0.16
C PRO A 12 -13.85 17.03 -0.19
N LEU A 13 -13.48 16.31 0.88
CA LEU A 13 -12.19 15.65 0.98
C LEU A 13 -12.01 14.63 -0.15
N PRO A 14 -10.79 14.47 -0.70
CA PRO A 14 -10.54 13.45 -1.71
C PRO A 14 -10.88 12.07 -1.16
N LYS A 15 -11.62 11.28 -1.94
CA LYS A 15 -11.88 9.89 -1.59
C LYS A 15 -10.59 9.08 -1.81
N THR A 16 -9.99 8.60 -0.74
CA THR A 16 -8.92 7.61 -0.82
C THR A 16 -9.58 6.26 -1.09
N GLU A 17 -9.57 5.81 -2.34
CA GLU A 17 -10.11 4.50 -2.68
C GLU A 17 -9.09 3.42 -2.28
N THR A 18 -9.51 2.48 -1.44
CA THR A 18 -8.69 1.35 -1.01
C THR A 18 -9.38 0.06 -1.44
N VAL A 19 -8.63 -0.83 -2.10
CA VAL A 19 -9.14 -2.14 -2.53
C VAL A 19 -8.51 -3.22 -1.65
N LYS A 20 -9.34 -4.09 -1.07
CA LYS A 20 -8.88 -5.28 -0.34
C LYS A 20 -8.91 -6.49 -1.27
N ILE A 21 -7.81 -7.24 -1.31
CA ILE A 21 -7.68 -8.46 -2.11
C ILE A 21 -7.27 -9.60 -1.17
N THR A 22 -7.99 -10.72 -1.24
CA THR A 22 -7.61 -11.96 -0.55
C THR A 22 -6.78 -12.82 -1.50
N ILE A 23 -5.62 -13.29 -1.04
CA ILE A 23 -4.71 -14.13 -1.83
C ILE A 23 -4.41 -15.43 -1.09
N ALA A 24 -4.16 -16.50 -1.85
CA ALA A 24 -3.61 -17.74 -1.30
C ALA A 24 -2.08 -17.70 -1.38
N LEU A 25 -1.41 -18.05 -0.28
CA LEU A 25 0.05 -18.13 -0.21
C LEU A 25 0.46 -19.57 0.12
N THR A 26 1.65 -19.97 -0.34
CA THR A 26 2.27 -21.19 0.19
C THR A 26 2.71 -20.95 1.64
N THR A 27 2.75 -22.01 2.44
CA THR A 27 3.23 -21.94 3.84
C THR A 27 4.67 -21.40 3.90
N ALA A 28 5.51 -21.78 2.94
CA ALA A 28 6.89 -21.30 2.84
C ALA A 28 6.95 -19.77 2.63
N LEU A 29 6.16 -19.25 1.69
CA LEU A 29 6.15 -17.81 1.42
C LEU A 29 5.61 -17.01 2.62
N LYS A 30 4.60 -17.51 3.33
CA LYS A 30 4.14 -16.88 4.57
C LYS A 30 5.27 -16.77 5.60
N ALA A 31 6.00 -17.86 5.83
CA ALA A 31 7.10 -17.88 6.80
C ALA A 31 8.24 -16.92 6.41
N ASP A 32 8.58 -16.83 5.12
CA ASP A 32 9.60 -15.90 4.64
C ASP A 32 9.16 -14.44 4.80
N LEU A 33 7.89 -14.13 4.57
CA LEU A 33 7.32 -12.79 4.79
C LEU A 33 7.34 -12.39 6.28
N GLU A 34 6.99 -13.30 7.18
CA GLU A 34 7.07 -13.07 8.64
C GLU A 34 8.52 -12.83 9.08
N ARG A 35 9.48 -13.62 8.56
CA ARG A 35 10.90 -13.42 8.82
C ARG A 35 11.38 -12.05 8.31
N TYR A 36 10.95 -11.67 7.10
CA TYR A 36 11.32 -10.38 6.53
C TYR A 36 10.80 -9.22 7.38
N ALA A 37 9.55 -9.29 7.84
CA ALA A 37 8.95 -8.30 8.72
C ALA A 37 9.72 -8.18 10.06
N ALA A 38 10.11 -9.31 10.65
CA ALA A 38 10.94 -9.33 11.86
C ALA A 38 12.33 -8.69 11.66
N LEU A 39 12.97 -8.90 10.50
CA LEU A 39 14.24 -8.25 10.17
C LEU A 39 14.07 -6.75 9.95
N HIS A 40 12.99 -6.33 9.29
CA HIS A 40 12.66 -4.92 9.12
C HIS A 40 12.48 -4.23 10.48
N ALA A 41 11.74 -4.86 11.39
CA ALA A 41 11.55 -4.35 12.74
C ALA A 41 12.85 -4.21 13.53
N GLN A 42 13.75 -5.18 13.42
CA GLN A 42 15.09 -5.09 14.03
C GLN A 42 15.92 -3.93 13.45
N THR A 43 15.75 -3.64 12.16
CA THR A 43 16.51 -2.59 11.47
C THR A 43 15.99 -1.19 11.78
N TYR A 44 14.67 -1.01 11.86
CA TYR A 44 14.02 0.30 11.97
C TYR A 44 13.34 0.55 13.33
N GLY A 45 13.38 -0.40 14.25
CA GLY A 45 12.91 -0.26 15.64
C GLY A 45 11.40 -0.42 15.83
N GLU A 46 10.62 -0.56 14.77
CA GLU A 46 9.17 -0.71 14.85
C GLU A 46 8.69 -2.05 14.32
N PRO A 47 7.94 -2.84 15.13
CA PRO A 47 7.31 -4.06 14.66
C PRO A 47 6.26 -3.73 13.60
N ILE A 48 6.42 -4.32 12.42
CA ILE A 48 5.49 -4.19 11.30
C ILE A 48 4.99 -5.56 10.89
N ASP A 49 3.72 -5.66 10.50
CA ASP A 49 3.18 -6.89 9.96
C ASP A 49 3.60 -7.06 8.50
N ALA A 50 3.80 -8.32 8.09
CA ALA A 50 4.02 -8.67 6.69
C ALA A 50 2.91 -8.11 5.79
N ALA A 51 1.65 -8.13 6.22
CA ALA A 51 0.54 -7.60 5.42
C ALA A 51 0.67 -6.10 5.12
N THR A 52 1.35 -5.33 5.97
CA THR A 52 1.63 -3.91 5.73
C THR A 52 2.78 -3.74 4.73
N LEU A 53 3.75 -4.66 4.71
CA LEU A 53 4.88 -4.61 3.78
C LEU A 53 4.51 -5.09 2.36
N ILE A 54 3.59 -6.05 2.24
CA ILE A 54 3.23 -6.68 0.95
C ILE A 54 2.83 -5.65 -0.12
N PRO A 55 1.93 -4.67 0.13
CA PRO A 55 1.59 -3.67 -0.87
C PRO A 55 2.81 -2.90 -1.39
N HIS A 56 3.69 -2.44 -0.48
CA HIS A 56 4.90 -1.71 -0.86
C HIS A 56 5.90 -2.58 -1.64
N MET A 57 6.03 -3.86 -1.27
CA MET A 57 6.85 -4.82 -2.01
C MET A 57 6.32 -5.03 -3.44
N LEU A 58 5.00 -5.17 -3.60
CA LEU A 58 4.36 -5.35 -4.90
C LEU A 58 4.48 -4.09 -5.76
N GLU A 59 4.27 -2.90 -5.19
CA GLU A 59 4.49 -1.62 -5.88
C GLU A 59 5.93 -1.49 -6.38
N ALA A 60 6.90 -1.74 -5.50
CA ALA A 60 8.32 -1.69 -5.84
C ALA A 60 8.69 -2.73 -6.92
N PHE A 61 8.11 -3.93 -6.84
CA PHE A 61 8.28 -4.96 -7.86
C PHE A 61 7.76 -4.49 -9.23
N MET A 62 6.52 -4.02 -9.30
CA MET A 62 5.90 -3.53 -10.55
C MET A 62 6.62 -2.31 -11.12
N ALA A 63 7.15 -1.42 -10.27
CA ALA A 63 7.94 -0.27 -10.69
C ALA A 63 9.32 -0.65 -11.23
N ARG A 64 9.92 -1.73 -10.74
CA ARG A 64 11.25 -2.19 -11.16
C ARG A 64 11.21 -3.13 -12.36
N ASP A 65 10.11 -3.84 -12.60
CA ASP A 65 9.94 -4.73 -13.74
C ASP A 65 9.98 -3.93 -15.06
N ARG A 66 11.08 -4.07 -15.80
CA ARG A 66 11.29 -3.38 -17.08
C ARG A 66 10.38 -3.92 -18.18
N GLY A 67 10.08 -5.22 -18.17
CA GLY A 67 9.20 -5.85 -19.15
C GLY A 67 7.77 -5.32 -18.99
N PHE A 68 7.28 -5.30 -17.75
CA PHE A 68 5.98 -4.73 -17.41
C PHE A 68 5.88 -3.23 -17.72
N ARG A 69 6.92 -2.44 -17.41
CA ARG A 69 6.90 -1.01 -17.74
C ARG A 69 6.84 -0.73 -19.24
N LYS A 70 7.51 -1.55 -20.06
CA LYS A 70 7.48 -1.41 -21.52
C LYS A 70 6.11 -1.72 -22.11
N SER A 71 5.32 -2.61 -21.50
CA SER A 71 3.97 -2.92 -21.97
C SER A 71 2.93 -1.85 -21.59
N ARG A 72 3.22 -0.97 -20.61
CA ARG A 72 2.33 0.13 -20.22
C ARG A 72 2.33 1.33 -21.17
N GLY A 73 3.37 1.46 -21.99
CA GLY A 73 3.53 2.55 -22.96
C GLY A 73 3.05 2.20 -24.37
N LYS A 74 2.31 1.10 -24.52
CA LYS A 74 1.73 0.65 -25.78
C LYS A 74 0.21 0.60 -25.67
#